data_AF-A0A9J7ME15-F1
#
_entry.id   AF-A0A9J7ME15-F1
#
_cell.length_a   1.000
_cell.length_b   1.000
_cell.length_c   1.000
_cell.angle_alpha   90.00
_cell.angle_beta   90.00
_cell.angle_gamma   90.00
#
_symmetry.space_group_name_H-M   'P 1'
#
loop_
_entity.id
_entity.type
_entity.pdbx_description
1 polymer ?
#
loop_
_entity_poly.entity_id
_entity_poly.type
_entity_poly.pdbx_seq_one_letter_code
_entity_poly.pdbx_strand_id
1 'polypeptide(L)'
;MASLANKLQKLELLLKSQHSKRVGYGKALREAILSMDHSMEAEVLKSLGDLHLRRGKLSKDSAEFDKAAALYAAALLRCTDPDMRQTLEHRIGYMEKLSRQLLQGYTPHFVWLPPGYRGKITKHNVLRVAKFCSRLDLSIEKSSSVEETYTEMLVTSIENGDIFLELELLKSLGDLYLEKGKKTANLSQFSKAAAMYGKALTRCQDTDTKQTLHHRVLYMVKIWHAVIMRRVSIIVSPSVNSVCKMCLKDTIILKEEN
;
A
#
# COMPACT_ATOMS: atom_id res chain seq x y z
N MET A 1 16.88 13.89 -5.67
CA MET A 1 15.56 13.37 -6.07
C MET A 1 15.67 12.87 -7.51
N ALA A 2 15.45 11.58 -7.79
CA ALA A 2 15.43 11.10 -9.17
C ALA A 2 14.19 11.66 -9.89
N SER A 3 14.33 12.10 -11.15
CA SER A 3 13.20 12.58 -11.95
C SER A 3 12.17 11.46 -12.15
N LEU A 4 10.88 11.83 -12.34
CA LEU A 4 9.82 10.86 -12.62
C LEU A 4 10.19 9.95 -13.80
N ALA A 5 10.80 10.52 -14.85
CA ALA A 5 11.29 9.79 -16.01
C ALA A 5 12.31 8.69 -15.64
N ASN A 6 13.27 8.98 -14.76
CA ASN A 6 14.24 7.98 -14.30
C ASN A 6 13.58 6.86 -13.50
N LYS A 7 12.56 7.21 -12.71
CA LYS A 7 11.80 6.22 -11.95
C LYS A 7 10.93 5.33 -12.85
N LEU A 8 10.36 5.90 -13.92
CA LEU A 8 9.60 5.18 -14.95
C LEU A 8 10.50 4.21 -15.73
N GLN A 9 11.69 4.64 -16.15
CA GLN A 9 12.66 3.76 -16.79
C GLN A 9 13.09 2.61 -15.87
N LYS A 10 13.28 2.89 -14.57
CA LYS A 10 13.59 1.86 -13.58
C LYS A 10 12.44 0.85 -13.44
N LEU A 11 11.20 1.33 -13.41
CA LEU A 11 10.02 0.47 -13.41
C LEU A 11 9.98 -0.40 -14.68
N GLU A 12 10.19 0.20 -15.85
CA GLU A 12 10.21 -0.52 -17.12
C GLU A 12 11.31 -1.59 -17.19
N LEU A 13 12.51 -1.30 -16.64
CA LEU A 13 13.60 -2.27 -16.50
C LEU A 13 13.24 -3.46 -15.59
N LEU A 14 12.55 -3.21 -14.47
CA LEU A 14 12.06 -4.26 -13.57
C LEU A 14 11.02 -5.18 -14.24
N LEU A 15 10.41 -4.73 -15.35
CA LEU A 15 9.28 -5.39 -16.01
C LEU A 15 9.63 -6.21 -17.26
N LYS A 16 10.90 -6.20 -17.72
CA LYS A 16 11.33 -6.89 -18.95
C LYS A 16 11.35 -8.43 -18.87
N SER A 17 11.35 -9.04 -17.68
CA SER A 17 11.26 -10.52 -17.54
C SER A 17 9.82 -11.02 -17.43
N GLN A 18 9.37 -11.88 -18.36
CA GLN A 18 7.96 -12.34 -18.42
C GLN A 18 7.48 -13.08 -17.17
N HIS A 19 8.35 -13.82 -16.47
CA HIS A 19 7.97 -14.71 -15.36
C HIS A 19 7.75 -13.96 -14.02
N SER A 20 8.11 -12.68 -13.92
CA SER A 20 8.12 -11.92 -12.66
C SER A 20 7.36 -10.59 -12.69
N LYS A 21 6.52 -10.32 -13.70
CA LYS A 21 5.83 -9.02 -13.82
C LYS A 21 4.99 -8.68 -12.59
N ARG A 22 4.22 -9.64 -12.08
CA ARG A 22 3.35 -9.43 -10.90
C ARG A 22 4.17 -9.22 -9.62
N VAL A 23 5.24 -10.00 -9.43
CA VAL A 23 6.19 -9.85 -8.32
C VAL A 23 6.90 -8.49 -8.39
N GLY A 24 7.32 -8.09 -9.59
CA GLY A 24 7.97 -6.80 -9.86
C GLY A 24 7.05 -5.61 -9.57
N TYR A 25 5.79 -5.66 -10.04
CA TYR A 25 4.80 -4.64 -9.72
C TYR A 25 4.48 -4.60 -8.22
N GLY A 26 4.35 -5.75 -7.55
CA GLY A 26 4.15 -5.79 -6.11
C GLY A 26 5.29 -5.14 -5.35
N LYS A 27 6.54 -5.47 -5.70
CA LYS A 27 7.73 -4.83 -5.11
C LYS A 27 7.74 -3.33 -5.36
N ALA A 28 7.47 -2.88 -6.59
CA ALA A 28 7.41 -1.47 -6.94
C ALA A 28 6.31 -0.73 -6.16
N LEU A 29 5.13 -1.33 -6.03
CA LEU A 29 4.03 -0.79 -5.23
C LEU A 29 4.43 -0.63 -3.76
N ARG A 30 5.05 -1.68 -3.19
CA ARG A 30 5.56 -1.64 -1.82
C ARG A 30 6.60 -0.54 -1.64
N GLU A 31 7.58 -0.44 -2.53
CA GLU A 31 8.61 0.60 -2.49
C GLU A 31 8.02 2.01 -2.60
N ALA A 32 7.00 2.21 -3.45
CA ALA A 32 6.28 3.48 -3.56
C ALA A 32 5.58 3.85 -2.25
N ILE A 33 4.88 2.90 -1.62
CA ILE A 33 4.23 3.12 -0.32
C ILE A 33 5.26 3.46 0.76
N LEU A 34 6.37 2.71 0.82
CA LEU A 34 7.43 2.91 1.81
C LEU A 34 8.13 4.27 1.67
N SER A 35 8.21 4.80 0.45
CA SER A 35 8.78 6.12 0.15
C SER A 35 7.74 7.25 0.15
N MET A 36 6.47 6.93 0.43
CA MET A 36 5.33 7.85 0.33
C MET A 36 5.23 8.55 -1.03
N ASP A 37 5.66 7.86 -2.09
CA ASP A 37 5.66 8.38 -3.45
C ASP A 37 4.31 8.12 -4.13
N HIS A 38 3.36 9.04 -3.93
CA HIS A 38 2.01 8.93 -4.47
C HIS A 38 1.96 8.90 -6.00
N SER A 39 2.89 9.59 -6.66
CA SER A 39 3.01 9.59 -8.13
C SER A 39 3.42 8.21 -8.63
N MET A 40 4.46 7.61 -8.04
CA MET A 40 4.87 6.25 -8.39
C MET A 40 3.81 5.21 -8.03
N GLU A 41 3.15 5.38 -6.87
CA GLU A 41 2.07 4.48 -6.47
C GLU A 41 0.93 4.47 -7.49
N ALA A 42 0.46 5.66 -7.91
CA ALA A 42 -0.56 5.79 -8.94
C ALA A 42 -0.12 5.19 -10.28
N GLU A 43 1.14 5.40 -10.67
CA GLU A 43 1.69 4.87 -11.92
C GLU A 43 1.77 3.34 -11.94
N VAL A 44 2.23 2.72 -10.84
CA VAL A 44 2.31 1.27 -10.70
C VAL A 44 0.91 0.65 -10.82
N LEU A 45 -0.08 1.25 -10.17
CA LEU A 45 -1.47 0.79 -10.22
C LEU A 45 -2.08 0.97 -11.62
N LYS A 46 -1.84 2.11 -12.28
CA LYS A 46 -2.23 2.33 -13.67
C LYS A 46 -1.63 1.27 -14.59
N SER A 47 -0.34 0.99 -14.43
CA SER A 47 0.38 0.00 -15.26
C SER A 47 -0.11 -1.43 -15.03
N LEU A 48 -0.46 -1.79 -13.79
CA LEU A 48 -1.17 -3.04 -13.49
C LEU A 48 -2.55 -3.07 -14.16
N GLY A 49 -3.30 -1.96 -14.12
CA GLY A 49 -4.60 -1.84 -14.77
C GLY A 49 -4.49 -2.03 -16.29
N ASP A 50 -3.47 -1.45 -16.92
CA ASP A 50 -3.15 -1.62 -18.33
C ASP A 50 -2.85 -3.08 -18.68
N LEU A 51 -2.13 -3.79 -17.81
CA LEU A 51 -1.83 -5.20 -18.00
C LEU A 51 -3.11 -6.05 -18.00
N HIS A 52 -4.00 -5.82 -17.02
CA HIS A 52 -5.29 -6.50 -16.94
C HIS A 52 -6.20 -6.13 -18.10
N LEU A 53 -6.24 -4.86 -18.52
CA LEU A 53 -7.00 -4.42 -19.69
C LEU A 53 -6.52 -5.12 -20.97
N ARG A 54 -5.20 -5.25 -21.17
CA ARG A 54 -4.63 -5.99 -22.30
C ARG A 54 -5.02 -7.47 -22.27
N ARG A 55 -5.00 -8.09 -21.08
CA ARG A 55 -5.44 -9.48 -20.91
C ARG A 55 -6.92 -9.63 -21.21
N GLY A 56 -7.79 -8.81 -20.62
CA GLY A 56 -9.24 -8.82 -20.87
C GLY A 56 -9.59 -8.58 -22.34
N LYS A 57 -8.84 -7.73 -23.04
CA LYS A 57 -9.00 -7.55 -24.50
C LYS A 57 -8.71 -8.83 -25.29
N LEU A 58 -7.69 -9.59 -24.90
CA LEU A 58 -7.27 -10.83 -25.58
C LEU A 58 -8.17 -12.01 -25.22
N SER A 59 -8.47 -12.18 -23.93
CA SER A 59 -9.23 -13.32 -23.42
C SER A 59 -10.74 -13.12 -23.49
N LYS A 60 -11.21 -11.87 -23.62
CA LYS A 60 -12.63 -11.48 -23.43
C LYS A 60 -13.17 -11.95 -22.07
N ASP A 61 -12.33 -11.90 -21.05
CA ASP A 61 -12.70 -12.24 -19.68
C ASP A 61 -13.14 -10.99 -18.91
N SER A 62 -14.39 -11.00 -18.44
CA SER A 62 -14.95 -9.91 -17.61
C SER A 62 -14.16 -9.70 -16.33
N ALA A 63 -13.61 -10.75 -15.72
CA ALA A 63 -12.84 -10.63 -14.49
C ALA A 63 -11.54 -9.83 -14.67
N GLU A 64 -10.94 -9.87 -15.86
CA GLU A 64 -9.78 -9.03 -16.17
C GLU A 64 -10.16 -7.57 -16.36
N PHE A 65 -11.37 -7.28 -16.89
CA PHE A 65 -11.89 -5.92 -16.92
C PHE A 65 -12.21 -5.39 -15.52
N ASP A 66 -12.82 -6.20 -14.64
CA ASP A 66 -13.07 -5.84 -13.25
C ASP A 66 -11.78 -5.47 -12.51
N LYS A 67 -10.73 -6.29 -12.65
CA LYS A 67 -9.42 -5.99 -12.04
C LYS A 67 -8.81 -4.71 -12.58
N ALA A 68 -8.85 -4.51 -13.90
CA ALA A 68 -8.34 -3.29 -14.53
C ALA A 68 -9.05 -2.06 -13.96
N ALA A 69 -10.37 -2.14 -13.81
CA ALA A 69 -11.18 -1.06 -13.31
C ALA A 69 -10.95 -0.76 -11.83
N ALA A 70 -10.84 -1.79 -10.99
CA ALA A 70 -10.45 -1.65 -9.58
C ALA A 70 -9.08 -0.96 -9.44
N LEU A 71 -8.11 -1.34 -10.27
CA LEU A 71 -6.76 -0.75 -10.26
C LEU A 71 -6.76 0.71 -10.70
N TYR A 72 -7.48 1.08 -11.76
CA TYR A 72 -7.59 2.47 -12.18
C TYR A 72 -8.30 3.35 -11.14
N ALA A 73 -9.39 2.86 -10.55
CA ALA A 73 -10.07 3.58 -9.48
C ALA A 73 -9.16 3.76 -8.25
N ALA A 74 -8.41 2.72 -7.90
CA ALA A 74 -7.46 2.81 -6.80
C ALA A 74 -6.30 3.78 -7.12
N ALA A 75 -5.81 3.82 -8.36
CA ALA A 75 -4.84 4.81 -8.82
C ALA A 75 -5.40 6.23 -8.73
N LEU A 76 -6.63 6.45 -9.22
CA LEU A 76 -7.29 7.75 -9.24
C LEU A 76 -7.50 8.31 -7.83
N LEU A 77 -7.84 7.44 -6.88
CA LEU A 77 -8.03 7.79 -5.47
C LEU A 77 -6.71 8.10 -4.74
N ARG A 78 -5.58 7.62 -5.25
CA ARG A 78 -4.24 7.82 -4.68
C ARG A 78 -3.45 8.92 -5.38
N CYS A 79 -3.98 9.43 -6.50
CA CYS A 79 -3.30 10.41 -7.34
C CYS A 79 -3.60 11.84 -6.90
N THR A 80 -2.52 12.62 -6.70
CA THR A 80 -2.59 14.06 -6.39
C THR A 80 -2.32 14.95 -7.61
N ASP A 81 -1.84 14.37 -8.71
CA ASP A 81 -1.41 15.08 -9.91
C ASP A 81 -2.58 15.22 -10.93
N PRO A 82 -3.01 16.44 -11.29
CA PRO A 82 -4.17 16.64 -12.16
C PRO A 82 -4.04 15.97 -13.54
N ASP A 83 -2.86 16.03 -14.17
CA ASP A 83 -2.62 15.49 -15.51
C ASP A 83 -2.73 13.95 -15.51
N MET A 84 -2.16 13.31 -14.47
CA MET A 84 -2.30 11.88 -14.25
C MET A 84 -3.76 11.49 -13.94
N ARG A 85 -4.51 12.31 -13.20
CA ARG A 85 -5.94 12.05 -12.95
C ARG A 85 -6.74 12.08 -14.25
N GLN A 86 -6.52 13.07 -15.12
CA GLN A 86 -7.16 13.11 -16.43
C GLN A 86 -6.78 11.90 -17.28
N THR A 87 -5.50 11.49 -17.25
CA THR A 87 -5.04 10.26 -17.92
C THR A 87 -5.79 9.03 -17.42
N LEU A 88 -6.02 8.93 -16.11
CA LEU A 88 -6.75 7.82 -15.49
C LEU A 88 -8.24 7.84 -15.86
N GLU A 89 -8.88 9.01 -15.89
CA GLU A 89 -10.26 9.15 -16.35
C GLU A 89 -10.43 8.70 -17.81
N HIS A 90 -9.50 9.08 -18.69
CA HIS A 90 -9.47 8.59 -20.06
C HIS A 90 -9.28 7.07 -20.14
N ARG A 91 -8.40 6.49 -19.31
CA ARG A 91 -8.18 5.04 -19.23
C ARG A 91 -9.44 4.30 -18.79
N ILE A 92 -10.14 4.82 -17.79
CA ILE A 92 -11.41 4.27 -17.30
C ILE A 92 -12.46 4.32 -18.41
N GLY A 93 -12.69 5.49 -19.03
CA GLY A 93 -13.67 5.63 -20.10
C GLY A 93 -13.37 4.74 -21.33
N TYR A 94 -12.10 4.61 -21.69
CA TYR A 94 -11.66 3.70 -22.75
C TYR A 94 -11.92 2.23 -22.39
N MET A 95 -11.55 1.82 -21.17
CA MET A 95 -11.77 0.47 -20.66
C MET A 95 -13.27 0.11 -20.64
N GLU A 96 -14.14 1.01 -20.16
CA GLU A 96 -15.58 0.81 -20.16
C GLU A 96 -16.18 0.72 -21.57
N LYS A 97 -15.70 1.54 -22.50
CA LYS A 97 -16.14 1.46 -23.90
C LYS A 97 -15.77 0.10 -24.49
N LEU A 98 -14.54 -0.36 -24.25
CA LEU A 98 -14.07 -1.65 -24.74
C LEU A 98 -14.83 -2.83 -24.14
N SER A 99 -15.07 -2.83 -22.83
CA SER A 99 -15.81 -3.91 -22.18
C SER A 99 -17.24 -4.01 -22.73
N ARG A 100 -17.94 -2.88 -22.88
CA ARG A 100 -19.28 -2.86 -23.50
C ARG A 100 -19.27 -3.42 -24.92
N GLN A 101 -18.24 -3.08 -25.71
CA GLN A 101 -18.11 -3.57 -27.09
C GLN A 101 -17.79 -5.07 -27.17
N LEU A 102 -16.90 -5.57 -26.30
CA LEU A 102 -16.41 -6.94 -26.38
C LEU A 102 -17.29 -7.94 -25.62
N LEU A 103 -18.05 -7.48 -24.63
CA LEU A 103 -18.79 -8.30 -23.67
C LEU A 103 -20.29 -7.94 -23.64
N GLN A 104 -20.87 -7.62 -24.79
CA GLN A 104 -22.32 -7.46 -24.99
C GLN A 104 -22.98 -6.45 -24.02
N GLY A 105 -22.38 -5.28 -23.86
CA GLY A 105 -22.90 -4.21 -23.00
C GLY A 105 -22.52 -4.34 -21.52
N TYR A 106 -21.75 -5.36 -21.15
CA TYR A 106 -21.22 -5.48 -19.79
C TYR A 106 -20.41 -4.24 -19.40
N THR A 107 -20.68 -3.76 -18.18
CA THR A 107 -19.94 -2.67 -17.55
C THR A 107 -19.24 -3.23 -16.32
N PRO A 108 -17.91 -3.13 -16.23
CA PRO A 108 -17.14 -3.65 -15.11
C PRO A 108 -17.68 -3.15 -13.78
N HIS A 109 -17.80 -4.07 -12.83
CA HIS A 109 -18.28 -3.79 -11.51
C HIS A 109 -17.11 -3.38 -10.64
N PHE A 110 -16.82 -2.10 -10.67
CA PHE A 110 -15.92 -1.46 -9.72
C PHE A 110 -16.61 -0.23 -9.19
N VAL A 111 -16.54 -0.04 -7.88
CA VAL A 111 -17.33 1.00 -7.25
C VAL A 111 -16.62 2.34 -7.49
N TRP A 112 -17.13 3.14 -8.43
CA TRP A 112 -16.89 4.58 -8.52
C TRP A 112 -17.49 5.20 -7.26
N LEU A 113 -16.74 5.17 -6.18
CA LEU A 113 -17.23 5.65 -4.91
C LEU A 113 -17.05 7.16 -4.89
N PRO A 114 -18.13 7.94 -4.75
CA PRO A 114 -18.02 9.36 -4.45
C PRO A 114 -17.09 9.53 -3.23
N PRO A 115 -16.40 10.68 -3.10
CA PRO A 115 -15.69 11.00 -1.87
C PRO A 115 -16.63 10.82 -0.67
N GLY A 116 -16.41 9.77 0.14
CA GLY A 116 -17.18 9.53 1.36
C GLY A 116 -17.99 8.23 1.46
N TYR A 117 -18.23 7.47 0.38
CA TYR A 117 -18.78 6.11 0.54
C TYR A 117 -17.67 5.09 0.44
N ARG A 118 -17.40 4.38 1.53
CA ARG A 118 -16.52 3.21 1.60
C ARG A 118 -17.25 2.23 2.50
N GLY A 119 -17.44 1.00 2.02
CA GLY A 119 -18.40 0.06 2.59
C GLY A 119 -18.41 0.04 4.12
N LYS A 120 -19.59 0.05 4.74
CA LYS A 120 -19.72 -0.13 6.19
C LYS A 120 -19.03 -1.43 6.58
N ILE A 121 -18.24 -1.41 7.66
CA ILE A 121 -17.71 -2.64 8.25
C ILE A 121 -18.90 -3.47 8.72
N THR A 122 -19.10 -4.63 8.09
CA THR A 122 -20.07 -5.62 8.54
C THR A 122 -19.34 -6.74 9.27
N LYS A 123 -20.03 -7.43 10.18
CA LYS A 123 -19.48 -8.62 10.87
C LYS A 123 -18.98 -9.68 9.88
N HIS A 124 -19.67 -9.82 8.73
CA HIS A 124 -19.28 -10.74 7.67
C HIS A 124 -17.91 -10.37 7.07
N ASN A 125 -17.65 -9.07 6.83
CA ASN A 125 -16.38 -8.61 6.28
C ASN A 125 -15.23 -8.88 7.25
N VAL A 126 -15.42 -8.64 8.55
CA VAL A 126 -14.43 -8.90 9.61
C VAL A 126 -14.09 -10.39 9.67
N LEU A 127 -15.10 -11.28 9.72
CA LEU A 127 -14.89 -12.72 9.77
C LEU A 127 -14.19 -13.25 8.52
N ARG A 128 -14.55 -12.74 7.34
CA ARG A 128 -13.91 -13.12 6.07
C ARG A 128 -12.44 -12.74 6.05
N VAL A 129 -12.10 -11.51 6.47
CA VAL A 129 -10.70 -11.04 6.53
C VAL A 129 -9.92 -11.84 7.58
N ALA A 130 -10.47 -12.06 8.76
CA ALA A 130 -9.81 -12.85 9.81
C ALA A 130 -9.48 -14.28 9.33
N LYS A 131 -10.45 -14.99 8.73
CA LYS A 131 -10.23 -16.32 8.14
C LYS A 131 -9.17 -16.30 7.02
N PHE A 132 -9.10 -15.21 6.28
CA PHE A 132 -8.10 -15.06 5.24
C PHE A 132 -6.70 -14.92 5.85
N CYS A 133 -6.53 -14.01 6.81
CA CYS A 133 -5.26 -13.82 7.52
C CYS A 133 -4.78 -15.10 8.21
N SER A 134 -5.64 -15.85 8.89
CA SER A 134 -5.24 -17.13 9.50
C SER A 134 -4.72 -18.15 8.48
N ARG A 135 -5.28 -18.18 7.26
CA ARG A 135 -4.76 -19.04 6.19
C ARG A 135 -3.43 -18.54 5.62
N LEU A 136 -3.22 -17.23 5.57
CA LEU A 136 -1.96 -16.65 5.16
C LEU A 136 -0.85 -16.97 6.16
N ASP A 137 -1.13 -16.87 7.46
CA ASP A 137 -0.12 -17.15 8.48
C ASP A 137 0.41 -18.60 8.35
N LEU A 138 -0.49 -19.55 8.05
CA LEU A 138 -0.11 -20.95 7.74
C LEU A 138 0.69 -21.10 6.43
N SER A 139 0.44 -20.26 5.42
CA SER A 139 1.20 -20.33 4.16
C SER A 139 2.56 -19.66 4.26
N ILE A 140 2.67 -18.63 5.12
CA ILE A 140 3.89 -17.88 5.38
C ILE A 140 4.98 -18.80 5.96
N GLU A 141 4.61 -19.73 6.84
CA GLU A 141 5.53 -20.74 7.40
C GLU A 141 6.23 -21.59 6.31
N LYS A 142 5.63 -21.71 5.13
CA LYS A 142 6.14 -22.50 4.00
C LYS A 142 6.81 -21.64 2.91
N SER A 143 6.64 -20.32 2.98
CA SER A 143 7.11 -19.39 1.95
C SER A 143 8.57 -18.98 2.18
N SER A 144 9.30 -18.72 1.10
CA SER A 144 10.69 -18.26 1.16
C SER A 144 10.83 -16.80 1.64
N SER A 145 9.78 -15.98 1.51
CA SER A 145 9.80 -14.56 1.91
C SER A 145 8.42 -14.06 2.35
N VAL A 146 8.25 -13.94 3.67
CA VAL A 146 7.02 -13.41 4.30
C VAL A 146 6.61 -12.04 3.74
N GLU A 147 7.61 -11.18 3.48
CA GLU A 147 7.38 -9.83 2.98
C GLU A 147 6.81 -9.85 1.55
N GLU A 148 7.30 -10.74 0.70
CA GLU A 148 6.80 -10.91 -0.67
C GLU A 148 5.39 -11.49 -0.67
N THR A 149 5.11 -12.50 0.15
CA THR A 149 3.77 -13.08 0.28
C THR A 149 2.72 -12.03 0.66
N TYR A 150 2.97 -11.21 1.69
CA TYR A 150 2.04 -10.12 2.04
C TYR A 150 1.91 -9.09 0.92
N THR A 151 2.97 -8.84 0.15
CA THR A 151 2.97 -7.86 -0.94
C THR A 151 2.16 -8.33 -2.13
N GLU A 152 2.32 -9.58 -2.54
CA GLU A 152 1.51 -10.21 -3.58
C GLU A 152 0.03 -10.22 -3.18
N MET A 153 -0.23 -10.46 -1.91
CA MET A 153 -1.57 -10.44 -1.38
C MET A 153 -2.18 -9.05 -1.36
N LEU A 154 -1.38 -8.03 -1.04
CA LEU A 154 -1.79 -6.64 -1.09
C LEU A 154 -2.20 -6.28 -2.52
N VAL A 155 -1.38 -6.62 -3.52
CA VAL A 155 -1.71 -6.41 -4.94
C VAL A 155 -3.02 -7.12 -5.30
N THR A 156 -3.17 -8.39 -4.93
CA THR A 156 -4.39 -9.16 -5.22
C THR A 156 -5.63 -8.56 -4.56
N SER A 157 -5.52 -8.05 -3.33
CA SER A 157 -6.64 -7.38 -2.65
C SER A 157 -7.08 -6.12 -3.39
N ILE A 158 -6.13 -5.35 -3.95
CA ILE A 158 -6.41 -4.15 -4.73
C ILE A 158 -7.00 -4.51 -6.09
N GLU A 159 -6.47 -5.54 -6.77
CA GLU A 159 -7.03 -6.11 -8.00
C GLU A 159 -8.50 -6.50 -7.81
N ASN A 160 -8.86 -7.04 -6.65
CA ASN A 160 -10.24 -7.44 -6.33
C ASN A 160 -11.10 -6.31 -5.75
N GLY A 161 -10.55 -5.10 -5.59
CA GLY A 161 -11.25 -3.98 -4.93
C GLY A 161 -11.59 -4.23 -3.45
N ASP A 162 -10.92 -5.17 -2.79
CA ASP A 162 -11.19 -5.57 -1.41
C ASP A 162 -10.51 -4.63 -0.41
N ILE A 163 -11.19 -3.53 -0.10
CA ILE A 163 -10.67 -2.46 0.75
C ILE A 163 -10.39 -2.95 2.19
N PHE A 164 -11.18 -3.89 2.71
CA PHE A 164 -10.97 -4.41 4.06
C PHE A 164 -9.74 -5.29 4.14
N LEU A 165 -9.53 -6.14 3.13
CA LEU A 165 -8.34 -6.96 3.05
C LEU A 165 -7.09 -6.11 2.75
N GLU A 166 -7.19 -5.12 1.86
CA GLU A 166 -6.12 -4.13 1.60
C GLU A 166 -5.68 -3.46 2.91
N LEU A 167 -6.64 -2.99 3.70
CA LEU A 167 -6.39 -2.32 4.98
C LEU A 167 -5.70 -3.24 5.99
N GLU A 168 -6.14 -4.50 6.11
CA GLU A 168 -5.52 -5.44 7.05
C GLU A 168 -4.11 -5.83 6.60
N LEU A 169 -3.88 -6.02 5.30
CA LEU A 169 -2.55 -6.33 4.77
C LEU A 169 -1.54 -5.19 4.97
N LEU A 170 -1.97 -3.94 4.82
CA LEU A 170 -1.13 -2.77 5.15
C LEU A 170 -0.75 -2.76 6.64
N LYS A 171 -1.73 -3.07 7.50
CA LYS A 171 -1.53 -3.22 8.95
C LYS A 171 -0.52 -4.33 9.26
N SER A 172 -0.69 -5.52 8.71
CA SER A 172 0.23 -6.66 8.91
C SER A 172 1.64 -6.41 8.36
N LEU A 173 1.78 -5.73 7.21
CA LEU A 173 3.09 -5.30 6.71
C LEU A 173 3.76 -4.30 7.66
N GLY A 174 3.00 -3.39 8.26
CA GLY A 174 3.49 -2.49 9.31
C GLY A 174 3.98 -3.26 10.53
N ASP A 175 3.21 -4.23 11.01
CA ASP A 175 3.56 -5.09 12.15
C ASP A 175 4.83 -5.91 11.84
N LEU A 176 4.94 -6.46 10.63
CA LEU A 176 6.13 -7.18 10.16
C LEU A 176 7.39 -6.30 10.23
N TYR A 177 7.32 -5.04 9.78
CA TYR A 177 8.45 -4.13 9.87
C TYR A 177 8.74 -3.70 11.31
N LEU A 178 7.73 -3.47 12.13
CA LEU A 178 7.90 -3.19 13.56
C LEU A 178 8.63 -4.34 14.27
N GLU A 179 8.22 -5.59 14.05
CA GLU A 179 8.87 -6.76 14.62
C GLU A 179 10.30 -6.96 14.09
N LYS A 180 10.54 -6.71 12.79
CA LYS A 180 11.92 -6.68 12.24
C LYS A 180 12.77 -5.61 12.93
N GLY A 181 12.23 -4.41 13.14
CA GLY A 181 12.90 -3.31 13.84
C GLY A 181 13.22 -3.63 15.29
N LYS A 182 12.30 -4.27 16.01
CA LYS A 182 12.49 -4.77 17.38
C LYS A 182 13.62 -5.78 17.49
N LYS A 183 13.61 -6.80 16.62
CA LYS A 183 14.60 -7.90 16.63
C LYS A 183 16.00 -7.43 16.22
N THR A 184 16.08 -6.57 15.20
CA THR A 184 17.37 -6.14 14.61
C THR A 184 17.89 -4.82 15.18
N ALA A 185 17.12 -4.16 16.05
CA ALA A 185 17.32 -2.77 16.47
C ALA A 185 17.47 -1.77 15.29
N ASN A 186 17.07 -2.13 14.07
CA ASN A 186 17.26 -1.27 12.90
C ASN A 186 16.17 -0.19 12.82
N LEU A 187 16.58 1.06 13.04
CA LEU A 187 15.70 2.23 13.01
C LEU A 187 14.97 2.43 11.68
N SER A 188 15.57 2.01 10.55
CA SER A 188 14.93 2.15 9.23
C SER A 188 13.66 1.31 9.10
N GLN A 189 13.53 0.23 9.88
CA GLN A 189 12.34 -0.62 9.87
C GLN A 189 11.15 0.08 10.53
N PHE A 190 11.39 0.94 11.53
CA PHE A 190 10.33 1.75 12.13
C PHE A 190 9.77 2.78 11.14
N SER A 191 10.62 3.39 10.31
CA SER A 191 10.15 4.26 9.22
C SER A 191 9.29 3.50 8.21
N LYS A 192 9.65 2.26 7.88
CA LYS A 192 8.83 1.40 7.00
C LYS A 192 7.49 1.04 7.63
N ALA A 193 7.47 0.72 8.93
CA ALA A 193 6.24 0.47 9.67
C ALA A 193 5.33 1.70 9.70
N ALA A 194 5.90 2.89 9.96
CA ALA A 194 5.18 4.16 9.94
C ALA A 194 4.57 4.45 8.56
N ALA A 195 5.30 4.20 7.47
CA ALA A 195 4.77 4.38 6.12
C ALA A 195 3.57 3.45 5.84
N MET A 196 3.64 2.18 6.25
CA MET A 196 2.55 1.22 6.11
C MET A 196 1.31 1.60 6.93
N TYR A 197 1.49 1.96 8.20
CA TYR A 197 0.39 2.41 9.05
C TYR A 197 -0.21 3.74 8.58
N GLY A 198 0.63 4.69 8.16
CA GLY A 198 0.20 5.94 7.55
C GLY A 198 -0.65 5.68 6.31
N LYS A 199 -0.23 4.75 5.45
CA LYS A 199 -1.02 4.34 4.30
C LYS A 199 -2.36 3.73 4.70
N ALA A 200 -2.38 2.82 5.67
CA ALA A 200 -3.60 2.24 6.21
C ALA A 200 -4.57 3.30 6.75
N LEU A 201 -4.07 4.35 7.43
CA LEU A 201 -4.90 5.46 7.94
C LEU A 201 -5.64 6.20 6.82
N THR A 202 -5.01 6.40 5.65
CA THR A 202 -5.68 7.00 4.48
C THR A 202 -6.83 6.15 3.93
N ARG A 203 -6.91 4.88 4.34
CA ARG A 203 -7.95 3.93 3.89
C ARG A 203 -9.05 3.73 4.94
N CYS A 204 -8.80 4.06 6.20
CA CYS A 204 -9.80 3.99 7.28
C CYS A 204 -10.82 5.13 7.17
N GLN A 205 -12.10 4.80 7.30
CA GLN A 205 -13.16 5.82 7.45
C GLN A 205 -13.80 5.78 8.83
N ASP A 206 -14.01 4.59 9.40
CA ASP A 206 -14.61 4.40 10.72
C ASP A 206 -13.65 4.78 11.86
N THR A 207 -14.23 5.30 12.93
CA THR A 207 -13.51 5.75 14.13
C THR A 207 -12.80 4.60 14.84
N ASP A 208 -13.39 3.41 14.87
CA ASP A 208 -12.89 2.28 15.66
C ASP A 208 -11.60 1.68 15.07
N THR A 209 -11.54 1.50 13.74
CA THR A 209 -10.30 1.07 13.07
C THR A 209 -9.24 2.14 13.13
N LYS A 210 -9.60 3.43 13.05
CA LYS A 210 -8.66 4.54 13.25
C LYS A 210 -8.05 4.49 14.65
N GLN A 211 -8.85 4.30 15.69
CA GLN A 211 -8.36 4.17 17.07
C GLN A 211 -7.40 2.98 17.22
N THR A 212 -7.78 1.82 16.68
CA THR A 212 -6.92 0.62 16.69
C THR A 212 -5.57 0.89 16.03
N LEU A 213 -5.58 1.60 14.90
CA LEU A 213 -4.38 1.93 14.16
C LEU A 213 -3.53 3.01 14.86
N HIS A 214 -4.16 4.00 15.50
CA HIS A 214 -3.49 4.96 16.37
C HIS A 214 -2.76 4.26 17.52
N HIS A 215 -3.39 3.28 18.17
CA HIS A 215 -2.73 2.47 19.20
C HIS A 215 -1.49 1.74 18.66
N ARG A 216 -1.55 1.18 17.45
CA ARG A 216 -0.39 0.54 16.81
C ARG A 216 0.75 1.54 16.56
N VAL A 217 0.43 2.74 16.06
CA VAL A 217 1.42 3.81 15.83
C VAL A 217 2.05 4.27 17.15
N LEU A 218 1.26 4.52 18.19
CA LEU A 218 1.77 4.91 19.50
C LEU A 218 2.65 3.82 20.12
N TYR A 219 2.25 2.56 20.00
CA TYR A 219 3.06 1.43 20.43
C TYR A 219 4.39 1.37 19.67
N MET A 220 4.36 1.50 18.34
CA MET A 220 5.56 1.57 17.51
C MET A 220 6.51 2.69 17.97
N VAL A 221 5.99 3.90 18.23
CA VAL A 221 6.80 5.04 18.73
C VAL A 221 7.42 4.73 20.09
N LYS A 222 6.66 4.15 21.02
CA LYS A 222 7.18 3.72 22.34
C LYS A 222 8.34 2.75 22.21
N ILE A 223 8.21 1.76 21.34
CA ILE A 223 9.26 0.76 21.10
C ILE A 223 10.46 1.40 20.40
N TRP A 224 10.24 2.27 19.42
CA TRP A 224 11.29 3.00 18.73
C TRP A 224 12.15 3.81 19.71
N HIS A 225 11.51 4.56 20.63
CA HIS A 225 12.22 5.26 21.71
C HIS A 225 13.03 4.31 22.58
N ALA A 226 12.46 3.18 23.00
CA ALA A 226 13.19 2.20 23.81
C ALA A 226 14.43 1.65 23.09
N VAL A 227 14.34 1.40 21.78
CA VAL A 227 15.48 0.94 20.96
C VAL A 227 16.55 2.02 20.83
N ILE A 228 16.16 3.28 20.62
CA ILE A 228 17.09 4.42 20.57
C ILE A 228 17.83 4.58 21.89
N MET A 229 17.10 4.60 23.01
CA MET A 229 17.70 4.79 24.33
C MET A 229 18.69 3.68 24.66
N ARG A 230 18.40 2.43 24.28
CA ARG A 230 19.35 1.31 24.40
C ARG A 230 20.60 1.54 23.55
N ARG A 231 20.47 1.98 22.30
CA ARG A 231 21.63 2.30 21.44
C ARG A 231 22.49 3.42 22.02
N VAL A 232 21.87 4.51 22.48
CA VAL A 232 22.59 5.64 23.10
C VAL A 232 23.28 5.19 24.39
N SER A 233 22.65 4.37 25.23
CA SER A 233 23.27 3.87 26.46
C SER A 233 24.45 2.91 26.19
N ILE A 234 24.45 2.21 25.05
CA ILE A 234 25.58 1.38 24.61
C ILE A 234 26.72 2.25 24.06
N ILE A 235 26.40 3.31 23.32
CA ILE A 235 27.39 4.25 22.75
C ILE A 235 28.02 5.12 23.86
N VAL A 236 27.22 5.51 24.86
CA VAL A 236 27.64 6.30 26.01
C VAL A 236 27.97 5.35 27.17
N SER A 237 29.05 4.59 27.01
CA SER A 237 29.89 4.17 28.15
C SER A 237 30.90 5.29 28.44
N PRO A 238 31.30 5.50 29.70
CA PRO A 238 31.54 6.84 30.22
C PRO A 238 32.90 7.39 29.78
N SER A 239 32.93 8.12 28.68
CA SER A 239 33.76 9.31 28.61
C SER A 239 33.13 10.34 27.68
N VAL A 240 32.96 11.53 28.23
CA VAL A 240 32.70 12.83 27.60
C VAL A 240 31.25 13.14 27.22
N ASN A 241 30.63 13.91 28.12
CA ASN A 241 29.50 14.80 27.88
C ASN A 241 29.71 15.69 26.64
N SER A 242 28.84 15.59 25.65
CA SER A 242 28.08 16.72 25.07
C SER A 242 27.53 16.36 23.69
N VAL A 243 26.38 16.98 23.36
CA VAL A 243 25.73 17.02 22.02
C VAL A 243 24.99 15.72 21.67
N CYS A 244 23.65 15.69 21.54
CA CYS A 244 22.94 16.40 20.49
C CYS A 244 21.43 16.53 20.80
N LYS A 245 20.99 17.76 21.09
CA LYS A 245 19.61 18.22 20.86
C LYS A 245 19.50 18.57 19.38
N MET A 246 19.01 17.67 18.53
CA MET A 246 18.53 18.03 17.18
C MET A 246 17.65 16.87 16.65
N CYS A 247 16.60 17.21 15.90
CA CYS A 247 15.53 16.34 15.37
C CYS A 247 14.29 16.11 16.26
N LEU A 248 13.78 17.16 16.92
CA LEU A 248 12.38 17.17 17.41
C LEU A 248 11.51 18.32 16.85
N LYS A 249 12.02 19.15 15.92
CA LYS A 249 11.29 20.35 15.47
C LYS A 249 10.43 20.20 14.21
N ASP A 250 10.57 19.14 13.41
CA ASP A 250 9.97 19.13 12.07
C ASP A 250 8.86 18.08 11.85
N THR A 251 8.20 17.56 12.88
CA THR A 251 7.07 16.61 12.67
C THR A 251 5.89 16.80 13.62
N ILE A 252 5.82 17.90 14.37
CA ILE A 252 4.62 18.27 15.13
C ILE A 252 4.21 19.68 14.70
N ILE A 253 3.63 19.76 13.51
CA ILE A 253 2.63 20.79 13.21
C ILE A 253 1.34 20.02 12.93
N LEU A 254 0.74 19.48 13.99
CA LEU A 254 -0.70 19.36 14.04
C LEU A 254 -1.17 20.73 14.51
N LYS A 255 -1.73 21.49 13.55
CA LYS A 255 -2.55 22.66 13.84
C LYS A 255 -3.58 22.27 14.90
N GLU A 256 -3.50 22.89 16.07
CA GLU A 256 -4.66 23.12 16.91
C GLU A 256 -5.45 24.26 16.25
N GLU A 257 -6.56 23.91 15.60
CA GLU A 257 -7.63 24.87 15.31
C GLU A 257 -8.74 24.62 16.34
N ASN A 258 -8.86 25.56 17.28
CA ASN A 258 -10.09 26.03 17.90
C ASN A 258 -9.90 27.51 18.23
#